data_AF-D8QMC6-F1
#
_entry.id   AF-D8QMC6-F1
#
_cell.length_a   1.000
_cell.length_b   1.000
_cell.length_c   1.000
_cell.angle_alpha   90.00
_cell.angle_beta   90.00
_cell.angle_gamma   90.00
#
_symmetry.space_group_name_H-M   'P 1'
#
loop_
_entity.id
_entity.type
_entity.pdbx_description
1 polymer ?
#
loop_
_entity_poly.entity_id
_entity_poly.type
_entity_poly.pdbx_seq_one_letter_code
_entity_poly.pdbx_strand_id
1 'polypeptide(L)'
;MPKHGLDDSPEMVEQAYPTPPPSRPSTPSLSGAMPSIRPAAGSRRSSRSMHIPSQIPALTLEELALLPLVGVPAFRAVRTLLFAFAGSPSKQREPHQRSASMDDINRHPADLKAFMAALSGTSNDAKRVLVLMGHDGVGAFATQLLVRRGWRVSVHAPGPRRDEESNMAAIETRARRWGAEEVVFDDAGEGGEGGATGAVVRVLERLSDDGDTFDAVLDTIGGRAIWEASEKLLRGSSPVSPPATPSSLRRSLSVRKRRGPPRFAQFTTLVGDTPEKPVPTAGDHYRAGMRAMRGRESGDSSGDRARVGYAWVDPVSDVDWASAGVGDAIEGALVAAVREGVRPWVSGQDEGERAARVVTFERAPDVFVDGNEVLEEGGTVVVKVVG
;
A
#
# COMPACT_ATOMS: atom_id res chain seq x y z
N MET A 1 22.23 28.74 -58.79
CA MET A 1 22.95 29.39 -57.67
C MET A 1 22.70 28.58 -56.41
N PRO A 2 23.71 27.92 -55.82
CA PRO A 2 23.53 27.14 -54.60
C PRO A 2 23.79 28.03 -53.38
N LYS A 3 22.89 27.97 -52.38
CA LYS A 3 23.14 28.49 -51.04
C LYS A 3 23.54 27.32 -50.15
N HIS A 4 24.81 27.30 -49.76
CA HIS A 4 25.32 26.50 -48.65
C HIS A 4 24.73 27.04 -47.34
N GLY A 5 24.04 26.19 -46.59
CA GLY A 5 23.66 26.44 -45.20
C GLY A 5 24.66 25.73 -44.30
N LEU A 6 25.33 26.51 -43.46
CA LEU A 6 26.29 26.08 -42.45
C LEU A 6 25.57 25.35 -41.32
N ASP A 7 26.16 24.22 -40.93
CA ASP A 7 25.79 23.38 -39.80
C ASP A 7 26.69 23.81 -38.62
N ASP A 8 26.17 24.65 -37.73
CA ASP A 8 26.82 25.06 -36.48
C ASP A 8 26.09 24.38 -35.31
N SER A 9 26.51 23.15 -35.01
CA SER A 9 26.15 22.46 -33.77
C SER A 9 27.24 22.71 -32.73
N PRO A 10 26.91 23.24 -31.52
CA PRO A 10 27.91 23.52 -30.51
C PRO A 10 28.45 22.22 -29.87
N GLU A 11 29.78 22.09 -29.83
CA GLU A 11 30.49 21.07 -29.05
C GLU A 11 30.10 21.16 -27.57
N MET A 12 29.44 20.10 -27.07
CA MET A 12 29.19 19.91 -25.65
C MET A 12 30.49 19.47 -24.97
N VAL A 13 31.10 20.38 -24.20
CA VAL A 13 32.25 20.08 -23.34
C VAL A 13 31.79 19.21 -22.17
N GLU A 14 32.25 17.97 -22.16
CA GLU A 14 31.98 16.99 -21.11
C GLU A 14 32.71 17.39 -19.81
N GLN A 15 31.97 17.98 -18.86
CA GLN A 15 32.48 18.30 -17.52
C GLN A 15 32.57 17.02 -16.68
N ALA A 16 33.79 16.55 -16.45
CA ALA A 16 34.08 15.46 -15.53
C ALA A 16 33.77 15.85 -14.08
N TYR A 17 32.85 15.12 -13.45
CA TYR A 17 32.55 15.26 -12.02
C TYR A 17 33.65 14.65 -11.15
N PRO A 18 34.04 15.29 -10.02
CA PRO A 18 35.03 14.74 -9.12
C PRO A 18 34.46 13.55 -8.31
N THR A 19 35.17 12.42 -8.34
CA THR A 19 34.88 11.24 -7.52
C THR A 19 35.10 11.53 -6.02
N PRO A 20 34.16 11.12 -5.13
CA PRO A 20 34.33 11.28 -3.69
C PRO A 20 35.35 10.27 -3.12
N PRO A 21 36.05 10.63 -2.02
CA PRO A 21 37.07 9.76 -1.41
C PRO A 21 36.46 8.58 -0.65
N PRO A 22 37.20 7.44 -0.54
CA PRO A 22 36.73 6.26 0.16
C PRO A 22 36.72 6.47 1.69
N SER A 23 35.59 6.15 2.31
CA SER A 23 35.39 6.22 3.76
C SER A 23 35.93 4.97 4.45
N ARG A 24 36.82 5.14 5.45
CA ARG A 24 37.32 4.06 6.30
C ARG A 24 36.30 3.68 7.40
N PRO A 25 36.13 2.39 7.73
CA PRO A 25 35.29 1.96 8.84
C PRO A 25 36.03 2.08 10.18
N SER A 26 35.39 2.76 11.14
CA SER A 26 35.83 2.82 12.54
C SER A 26 34.93 1.91 13.38
N THR A 27 35.50 0.86 13.98
CA THR A 27 34.82 -0.04 14.92
C THR A 27 34.83 0.51 16.34
N PRO A 28 33.69 0.63 17.04
CA PRO A 28 33.69 0.81 18.49
C PRO A 28 33.51 -0.52 19.22
N SER A 29 34.37 -0.75 20.21
CA SER A 29 34.28 -1.83 21.19
C SER A 29 33.16 -1.56 22.21
N LEU A 30 32.25 -2.50 22.39
CA LEU A 30 31.19 -2.46 23.41
C LEU A 30 31.46 -3.50 24.51
N SER A 31 31.78 -3.01 25.70
CA SER A 31 31.79 -3.75 26.96
C SER A 31 30.84 -3.03 27.92
N GLY A 32 29.75 -3.66 28.32
CA GLY A 32 28.81 -3.11 29.30
C GLY A 32 27.75 -4.13 29.72
N ALA A 33 27.86 -4.58 30.96
CA ALA A 33 27.00 -5.58 31.59
C ALA A 33 25.54 -5.10 31.78
N MET A 34 24.59 -6.02 31.60
CA MET A 34 23.15 -5.82 31.82
C MET A 34 22.71 -6.38 33.19
N PRO A 35 21.78 -5.73 33.91
CA PRO A 35 21.16 -6.30 35.10
C PRO A 35 19.90 -7.14 34.78
N SER A 36 19.72 -8.20 35.55
CA SER A 36 18.60 -9.15 35.49
C SER A 36 17.33 -8.55 36.12
N ILE A 37 16.22 -8.54 35.38
CA ILE A 37 14.88 -8.20 35.89
C ILE A 37 14.00 -9.46 35.84
N ARG A 38 13.42 -9.81 37.00
CA ARG A 38 12.50 -10.94 37.22
C ARG A 38 11.08 -10.60 36.72
N PRO A 39 10.31 -11.57 36.19
CA PRO A 39 8.93 -11.33 35.80
C PRO A 39 7.95 -11.56 36.97
N ALA A 40 6.98 -10.66 37.09
CA ALA A 40 5.82 -10.80 37.97
C ALA A 40 4.68 -11.56 37.26
N ALA A 41 3.99 -12.40 38.02
CA ALA A 41 2.93 -13.28 37.56
C ALA A 41 1.57 -12.55 37.47
N GLY A 42 0.76 -12.93 36.46
CA GLY A 42 -0.70 -12.93 36.57
C GLY A 42 -1.46 -12.06 35.57
N SER A 43 -1.81 -12.63 34.41
CA SER A 43 -3.11 -12.35 33.77
C SER A 43 -3.44 -13.46 32.76
N ARG A 44 -4.35 -14.37 33.13
CA ARG A 44 -4.86 -15.45 32.27
C ARG A 44 -5.90 -14.87 31.31
N ARG A 45 -5.44 -14.39 30.15
CA ARG A 45 -6.31 -14.26 28.97
C ARG A 45 -6.18 -15.54 28.14
N SER A 46 -7.31 -16.09 27.73
CA SER A 46 -7.43 -17.22 26.80
C SER A 46 -6.80 -16.83 25.46
N SER A 47 -5.49 -17.03 25.33
CA SER A 47 -4.79 -16.95 24.06
C SER A 47 -5.29 -18.11 23.20
N ARG A 48 -6.02 -17.79 22.12
CA ARG A 48 -6.11 -18.70 20.98
C ARG A 48 -4.67 -19.00 20.58
N SER A 49 -4.21 -20.19 20.92
CA SER A 49 -2.91 -20.69 20.52
C SER A 49 -2.90 -20.67 19.00
N MET A 50 -2.23 -19.67 18.43
CA MET A 50 -1.95 -19.67 17.00
C MET A 50 -1.01 -20.84 16.79
N HIS A 51 -1.54 -21.95 16.28
CA HIS A 51 -0.73 -23.05 15.77
C HIS A 51 0.28 -22.44 14.80
N ILE A 52 1.53 -22.35 15.24
CA ILE A 52 2.63 -22.00 14.34
C ILE A 52 2.76 -23.21 13.42
N PRO A 53 2.48 -23.07 12.10
CA PRO A 53 2.58 -24.18 11.19
C PRO A 53 4.01 -24.72 11.24
N SER A 54 4.14 -26.02 11.49
CA SER A 54 5.39 -26.73 11.36
C SER A 54 5.81 -26.70 9.89
N GLN A 55 6.76 -25.82 9.58
CA GLN A 55 7.38 -25.60 8.26
C GLN A 55 6.52 -24.80 7.27
N ILE A 56 7.00 -23.59 6.97
CA ILE A 56 6.53 -22.79 5.84
C ILE A 56 7.06 -23.47 4.56
N PRO A 57 6.19 -23.85 3.59
CA PRO A 57 6.63 -24.47 2.35
C PRO A 57 7.65 -23.61 1.60
N ALA A 58 8.60 -24.23 0.90
CA ALA A 58 9.52 -23.52 0.02
C ALA A 58 8.75 -22.78 -1.09
N LEU A 59 9.30 -21.65 -1.56
CA LEU A 59 8.73 -20.92 -2.69
C LEU A 59 8.90 -21.72 -3.97
N THR A 60 7.87 -21.72 -4.81
CA THR A 60 7.94 -22.22 -6.19
C THR A 60 8.81 -21.32 -7.06
N LEU A 61 9.22 -21.82 -8.23
CA LEU A 61 10.00 -21.02 -9.18
C LEU A 61 9.20 -19.83 -9.70
N GLU A 62 7.90 -20.01 -9.91
CA GLU A 62 6.97 -18.97 -10.35
C GLU A 62 6.82 -17.87 -9.30
N GLU A 63 6.69 -18.25 -8.02
CA GLU A 63 6.66 -17.29 -6.91
C GLU A 63 7.99 -16.53 -6.79
N LEU A 64 9.13 -17.22 -6.92
CA LEU A 64 10.44 -16.57 -6.91
C LEU A 64 10.60 -15.58 -8.09
N ALA A 65 10.11 -15.94 -9.27
CA ALA A 65 10.16 -15.09 -10.46
C ALA A 65 9.31 -13.83 -10.31
N LEU A 66 8.14 -13.92 -9.65
CA LEU A 66 7.28 -12.76 -9.41
C LEU A 66 7.77 -11.85 -8.28
N LEU A 67 8.58 -12.35 -7.35
CA LEU A 67 8.93 -11.62 -6.14
C LEU A 67 9.53 -10.23 -6.39
N PRO A 68 10.42 -10.00 -7.37
CA PRO A 68 10.90 -8.65 -7.67
C PRO A 68 9.80 -7.73 -8.21
N LEU A 69 8.88 -8.26 -9.03
CA LEU A 69 7.84 -7.48 -9.68
C LEU A 69 6.70 -7.10 -8.73
N VAL A 70 6.29 -8.03 -7.85
CA VAL A 70 5.15 -7.78 -6.93
C VAL A 70 5.60 -7.47 -5.52
N GLY A 71 6.67 -8.12 -5.05
CA GLY A 71 7.13 -8.03 -3.66
C GLY A 71 7.81 -6.69 -3.36
N VAL A 72 8.66 -6.19 -4.25
CA VAL A 72 9.35 -4.89 -4.07
C VAL A 72 8.37 -3.73 -3.96
N PRO A 73 7.47 -3.48 -4.92
CA PRO A 73 6.54 -2.36 -4.82
C PRO A 73 5.56 -2.53 -3.66
N ALA A 74 5.07 -3.75 -3.39
CA ALA A 74 4.20 -4.00 -2.25
C ALA A 74 4.91 -3.70 -0.92
N PHE A 75 6.14 -4.19 -0.76
CA PHE A 75 6.91 -3.98 0.47
C PHE A 75 7.20 -2.50 0.70
N ARG A 76 7.62 -1.78 -0.35
CA ARG A 76 7.83 -0.33 -0.29
C ARG A 76 6.54 0.39 0.11
N ALA A 77 5.43 0.11 -0.57
CA ALA A 77 4.14 0.74 -0.26
C ALA A 77 3.66 0.47 1.17
N VAL A 78 3.75 -0.77 1.64
CA VAL A 78 3.38 -1.12 3.01
C VAL A 78 4.31 -0.42 4.01
N ARG A 79 5.62 -0.37 3.75
CA ARG A 79 6.56 0.36 4.60
C ARG A 79 6.24 1.86 4.66
N THR A 80 5.94 2.49 3.53
CA THR A 80 5.44 3.88 3.44
C THR A 80 4.25 4.10 4.33
N LEU A 81 3.27 3.22 4.21
CA LEU A 81 2.04 3.29 4.97
C LEU A 81 2.35 3.21 6.47
N LEU A 82 3.07 2.17 6.90
CA LEU A 82 3.40 1.95 8.31
C LEU A 82 4.15 3.14 8.93
N PHE A 83 5.07 3.74 8.19
CA PHE A 83 5.79 4.91 8.66
C PHE A 83 4.90 6.13 8.85
N ALA A 84 3.98 6.39 7.90
CA ALA A 84 3.04 7.50 8.01
C ALA A 84 2.22 7.45 9.31
N PHE A 85 1.89 6.25 9.79
CA PHE A 85 1.15 6.08 11.05
C PHE A 85 2.02 6.07 12.30
N ALA A 86 3.29 5.68 12.20
CA ALA A 86 4.16 5.66 13.36
C ALA A 86 4.62 7.04 13.82
N GLY A 87 4.68 8.00 12.89
CA GLY A 87 4.93 9.41 13.20
C GLY A 87 3.72 10.14 13.79
N SER A 88 2.54 9.52 13.82
CA SER A 88 1.34 10.14 14.37
C SER A 88 1.50 10.26 15.89
N PRO A 89 1.48 11.48 16.47
CA PRO A 89 1.64 11.67 17.89
C PRO A 89 0.41 11.13 18.62
N SER A 90 0.40 9.84 18.94
CA SER A 90 -0.46 9.32 19.99
C SER A 90 -0.15 10.13 21.24
N LYS A 91 -1.16 10.82 21.78
CA LYS A 91 -1.12 11.92 22.77
C LYS A 91 -0.45 11.63 24.13
N GLN A 92 0.49 10.69 24.26
CA GLN A 92 1.15 10.34 25.52
C GLN A 92 2.63 9.94 25.35
N ARG A 93 3.39 10.62 24.49
CA ARG A 93 4.86 10.61 24.66
C ARG A 93 5.26 11.85 25.45
N GLU A 94 5.67 11.61 26.70
CA GLU A 94 6.35 12.55 27.58
C GLU A 94 7.35 13.41 26.78
N PRO A 95 7.42 14.73 27.00
CA PRO A 95 8.22 15.70 26.22
C PRO A 95 9.74 15.49 26.30
N HIS A 96 10.22 14.37 26.83
CA HIS A 96 11.64 14.04 26.96
C HIS A 96 12.07 12.87 26.06
N GLN A 97 11.14 12.21 25.36
CA GLN A 97 11.52 11.28 24.29
C GLN A 97 11.73 12.06 23.00
N ARG A 98 13.00 12.41 22.73
CA ARG A 98 13.46 12.91 21.43
C ARG A 98 12.80 12.06 20.34
N SER A 99 12.08 12.71 19.43
CA SER A 99 11.58 12.10 18.21
C SER A 99 12.73 11.34 17.56
N ALA A 100 12.60 10.01 17.43
CA ALA A 100 13.58 9.22 16.70
C ALA A 100 13.78 9.89 15.34
N SER A 101 15.00 10.37 15.08
CA SER A 101 15.31 10.98 13.80
C SER A 101 15.14 9.92 12.73
N MET A 102 14.75 10.33 11.53
CA MET A 102 14.68 9.45 10.36
C MET A 102 16.02 8.73 10.11
N ASP A 103 17.13 9.36 10.51
CA ASP A 103 18.49 8.78 10.46
C ASP A 103 18.71 7.64 11.46
N ASP A 104 18.00 7.61 12.59
CA ASP A 104 18.22 6.61 13.64
C ASP A 104 17.61 5.25 13.27
N ILE A 105 16.47 5.25 12.58
CA ILE A 105 15.75 4.02 12.17
C ILE A 105 16.48 3.32 11.02
N ASN A 106 17.08 4.07 10.10
CA ASN A 106 17.83 3.51 8.98
C ASN A 106 19.17 2.88 9.39
N ARG A 107 19.71 3.21 10.56
CA ARG A 107 21.00 2.67 11.03
C ARG A 107 20.90 1.26 11.61
N HIS A 108 19.70 0.78 11.96
CA HIS A 108 19.52 -0.54 12.56
C HIS A 108 18.28 -1.28 12.03
N PRO A 109 18.44 -2.28 11.14
CA PRO A 109 17.35 -3.14 10.67
C PRO A 109 16.59 -3.86 11.80
N ALA A 110 17.25 -4.06 12.95
CA ALA A 110 16.64 -4.63 14.16
C ALA A 110 15.56 -3.72 14.77
N ASP A 111 15.69 -2.40 14.61
CA ASP A 111 14.71 -1.43 15.12
C ASP A 111 13.46 -1.38 14.23
N LEU A 112 13.60 -1.61 12.91
CA LEU A 112 12.45 -1.77 12.02
C LEU A 112 11.57 -2.97 12.45
N LYS A 113 12.19 -4.07 12.88
CA LYS A 113 11.46 -5.24 13.39
C LYS A 113 10.76 -4.95 14.72
N ALA A 114 11.43 -4.28 15.66
CA ALA A 114 10.82 -3.87 16.94
C ALA A 114 9.69 -2.85 16.74
N PHE A 115 9.87 -1.94 15.78
CA PHE A 115 8.90 -0.95 15.36
C PHE A 115 7.68 -1.60 14.68
N MET A 116 7.89 -2.54 13.77
CA MET A 116 6.82 -3.30 13.13
C MET A 116 6.07 -4.21 14.13
N ALA A 117 6.76 -4.71 15.15
CA ALA A 117 6.16 -5.42 16.28
C ALA A 117 5.30 -4.48 17.17
N ALA A 118 5.69 -3.21 17.32
CA ALA A 118 4.92 -2.22 18.06
C ALA A 118 3.64 -1.80 17.32
N LEU A 119 3.65 -1.81 15.99
CA LEU A 119 2.48 -1.51 15.15
C LEU A 119 1.47 -2.67 15.08
N SER A 120 1.88 -3.90 15.39
CA SER A 120 1.05 -5.11 15.32
C SER A 120 0.26 -5.41 16.61
N GLY A 121 0.01 -4.39 17.44
CA GLY A 121 -0.76 -4.51 18.67
C GLY A 121 -2.18 -5.04 18.44
N THR A 122 -2.55 -6.12 19.13
CA THR A 122 -3.82 -6.86 19.00
C THR A 122 -5.03 -6.15 19.65
N SER A 123 -5.18 -4.84 19.46
CA SER A 123 -6.30 -4.07 20.04
C SER A 123 -7.50 -4.06 19.10
N ASN A 124 -8.70 -3.85 19.65
CA ASN A 124 -9.92 -3.52 18.88
C ASN A 124 -9.81 -2.19 18.09
N ASP A 125 -8.66 -1.53 18.12
CA ASP A 125 -8.36 -0.27 17.45
C ASP A 125 -7.38 -0.48 16.27
N ALA A 126 -7.34 -1.71 15.73
CA ALA A 126 -6.56 -2.06 14.56
C ALA A 126 -6.94 -1.16 13.39
N LYS A 127 -5.92 -0.60 12.72
CA LYS A 127 -6.07 0.31 11.59
C LYS A 127 -6.74 -0.40 10.42
N ARG A 128 -7.70 0.26 9.77
CA ARG A 128 -8.41 -0.28 8.59
C ARG A 128 -7.84 0.30 7.31
N VAL A 129 -7.53 -0.57 6.36
CA VAL A 129 -6.98 -0.19 5.04
C VAL A 129 -7.79 -0.83 3.94
N LEU A 130 -8.09 -0.06 2.90
CA LEU A 130 -8.62 -0.55 1.63
C LEU A 130 -7.46 -0.73 0.65
N VAL A 131 -7.28 -1.93 0.10
CA VAL A 131 -6.27 -2.20 -0.93
C VAL A 131 -6.97 -2.35 -2.28
N LEU A 132 -6.73 -1.39 -3.18
CA LEU A 132 -7.21 -1.44 -4.56
C LEU A 132 -6.52 -2.59 -5.30
N MET A 133 -7.30 -3.37 -6.04
CA MET A 133 -6.85 -4.63 -6.67
C MET A 133 -6.12 -5.57 -5.69
N GLY A 134 -6.54 -5.59 -4.43
CA GLY A 134 -5.89 -6.35 -3.36
C GLY A 134 -5.95 -7.87 -3.51
N HIS A 135 -6.70 -8.37 -4.50
CA HIS A 135 -6.87 -9.79 -4.75
C HIS A 135 -5.77 -10.41 -5.63
N ASP A 136 -4.90 -9.57 -6.21
CA ASP A 136 -3.94 -9.99 -7.23
C ASP A 136 -2.64 -9.15 -7.24
N GLY A 137 -1.60 -9.64 -7.93
CA GLY A 137 -0.37 -8.93 -8.23
C GLY A 137 0.29 -8.30 -7.01
N VAL A 138 0.59 -7.00 -7.12
CA VAL A 138 1.17 -6.19 -6.02
C VAL A 138 0.19 -6.06 -4.84
N GLY A 139 -1.10 -5.89 -5.13
CA GLY A 139 -2.15 -5.73 -4.13
C GLY A 139 -2.32 -6.98 -3.24
N ALA A 140 -2.22 -8.18 -3.81
CA ALA A 140 -2.25 -9.45 -3.07
C ALA A 140 -1.09 -9.59 -2.09
N PHE A 141 0.12 -9.24 -2.53
CA PHE A 141 1.31 -9.29 -1.68
C PHE A 141 1.21 -8.26 -0.55
N ALA A 142 0.75 -7.04 -0.86
CA ALA A 142 0.55 -5.98 0.12
C ALA A 142 -0.55 -6.32 1.14
N THR A 143 -1.66 -6.93 0.70
CA THR A 143 -2.75 -7.41 1.56
C THR A 143 -2.21 -8.37 2.61
N GLN A 144 -1.46 -9.40 2.18
CA GLN A 144 -0.86 -10.36 3.09
C GLN A 144 0.11 -9.70 4.08
N LEU A 145 0.97 -8.79 3.61
CA LEU A 145 1.86 -8.03 4.49
C LEU A 145 1.06 -7.25 5.55
N LEU A 146 0.06 -6.46 5.14
CA LEU A 146 -0.74 -5.62 6.04
C LEU A 146 -1.47 -6.45 7.10
N VAL A 147 -2.09 -7.58 6.71
CA VAL A 147 -2.71 -8.52 7.66
C VAL A 147 -1.68 -9.03 8.67
N ARG A 148 -0.49 -9.43 8.23
CA ARG A 148 0.59 -9.88 9.13
C ARG A 148 1.08 -8.80 10.07
N ARG A 149 0.88 -7.53 9.72
CA ARG A 149 1.17 -6.38 10.59
C ARG A 149 -0.02 -5.94 11.44
N GLY A 150 -1.08 -6.75 11.52
CA GLY A 150 -2.22 -6.51 12.40
C GLY A 150 -3.22 -5.49 11.87
N TRP A 151 -3.17 -5.16 10.59
CA TRP A 151 -4.16 -4.28 9.95
C TRP A 151 -5.43 -5.05 9.63
N ARG A 152 -6.56 -4.36 9.69
CA ARG A 152 -7.84 -4.80 9.14
C ARG A 152 -7.87 -4.42 7.66
N VAL A 153 -7.80 -5.42 6.79
CA VAL A 153 -7.65 -5.19 5.35
C VAL A 153 -8.95 -5.50 4.63
N SER A 154 -9.53 -4.49 3.97
CA SER A 154 -10.57 -4.67 2.97
C SER A 154 -9.92 -4.73 1.59
N VAL A 155 -10.30 -5.70 0.78
CA VAL A 155 -9.75 -5.90 -0.56
C VAL A 155 -10.76 -5.42 -1.60
N HIS A 156 -10.32 -4.59 -2.53
CA HIS A 156 -11.08 -4.35 -3.76
C HIS A 156 -10.70 -5.37 -4.84
N ALA A 157 -11.70 -5.82 -5.57
CA ALA A 157 -11.53 -6.68 -6.74
C ALA A 157 -12.53 -6.29 -7.84
N PRO A 158 -12.20 -6.54 -9.11
CA PRO A 158 -13.14 -6.33 -10.20
C PRO A 158 -14.35 -7.24 -10.01
N GLY A 159 -15.52 -6.68 -10.30
CA GLY A 159 -16.78 -7.41 -10.36
C GLY A 159 -16.79 -8.47 -11.45
N PRO A 160 -17.76 -9.38 -11.41
CA PRO A 160 -17.89 -10.40 -12.43
C PRO A 160 -18.26 -9.71 -13.76
N ARG A 161 -17.56 -10.07 -14.84
CA ARG A 161 -18.18 -9.99 -16.17
C ARG A 161 -19.23 -11.11 -16.26
N ARG A 162 -20.21 -11.03 -17.17
CA ARG A 162 -21.37 -11.96 -17.21
C ARG A 162 -20.93 -13.43 -16.99
N ASP A 163 -21.63 -14.12 -16.08
CA ASP A 163 -21.43 -15.53 -15.70
C ASP A 163 -20.18 -15.89 -14.85
N GLU A 164 -19.61 -14.94 -14.08
CA GLU A 164 -18.38 -15.14 -13.28
C GLU A 164 -18.55 -15.22 -11.75
N GLU A 165 -19.71 -15.67 -11.24
CA GLU A 165 -19.91 -15.86 -9.79
C GLU A 165 -18.85 -16.77 -9.15
N SER A 166 -18.38 -17.78 -9.89
CA SER A 166 -17.32 -18.68 -9.42
C SER A 166 -15.98 -17.95 -9.21
N ASN A 167 -15.67 -16.94 -10.02
CA ASN A 167 -14.44 -16.16 -9.90
C ASN A 167 -14.49 -15.28 -8.64
N MET A 168 -15.61 -14.60 -8.40
CA MET A 168 -15.82 -13.83 -7.17
C MET A 168 -15.68 -14.69 -5.93
N ALA A 169 -16.29 -15.89 -5.92
CA ALA A 169 -16.20 -16.81 -4.80
C ALA A 169 -14.76 -17.31 -4.56
N ALA A 170 -14.00 -17.54 -5.64
CA ALA A 170 -12.58 -17.89 -5.56
C ALA A 170 -11.75 -16.73 -4.97
N ILE A 171 -11.95 -15.51 -5.48
CA ILE A 171 -11.31 -14.28 -5.00
C ILE A 171 -11.61 -14.07 -3.50
N GLU A 172 -12.87 -14.18 -3.09
CA GLU A 172 -13.26 -14.01 -1.70
C GLU A 172 -12.60 -15.09 -0.82
N THR A 173 -12.73 -16.37 -1.19
CA THR A 173 -12.10 -17.48 -0.46
C THR A 173 -10.60 -17.27 -0.30
N ARG A 174 -9.93 -16.81 -1.35
CA ARG A 174 -8.50 -16.52 -1.37
C ARG A 174 -8.13 -15.35 -0.45
N ALA A 175 -8.80 -14.20 -0.58
CA ALA A 175 -8.56 -13.04 0.27
C ALA A 175 -8.81 -13.36 1.76
N ARG A 176 -9.86 -14.13 2.06
CA ARG A 176 -10.17 -14.62 3.41
C ARG A 176 -9.07 -15.52 3.96
N ARG A 177 -8.48 -16.39 3.13
CA ARG A 177 -7.34 -17.24 3.51
C ARG A 177 -6.10 -16.42 3.89
N TRP A 178 -5.91 -15.26 3.26
CA TRP A 178 -4.84 -14.32 3.64
C TRP A 178 -5.15 -13.55 4.92
N GLY A 179 -6.41 -13.56 5.37
CA GLY A 179 -6.90 -12.87 6.56
C GLY A 179 -7.50 -11.48 6.30
N ALA A 180 -7.87 -11.19 5.05
CA ALA A 180 -8.66 -9.99 4.75
C ALA A 180 -10.03 -10.03 5.44
N GLU A 181 -10.51 -8.87 5.87
CA GLU A 181 -11.78 -8.70 6.58
C GLU A 181 -12.99 -8.70 5.63
N GLU A 182 -12.81 -8.30 4.38
CA GLU A 182 -13.86 -8.32 3.37
C GLU A 182 -13.27 -8.17 1.97
N VAL A 183 -14.09 -8.50 0.97
CA VAL A 183 -13.85 -8.18 -0.43
C VAL A 183 -14.99 -7.31 -0.93
N VAL A 184 -14.64 -6.19 -1.55
CA VAL A 184 -15.57 -5.25 -2.19
C VAL A 184 -15.38 -5.38 -3.69
N PHE A 185 -16.43 -5.82 -4.36
CA PHE A 185 -16.46 -5.94 -5.81
C PHE A 185 -17.01 -4.65 -6.44
N ASP A 186 -16.40 -4.24 -7.55
CA ASP A 186 -16.94 -3.21 -8.43
C ASP A 186 -17.97 -3.80 -9.43
N ASP A 187 -18.38 -3.01 -10.41
CA ASP A 187 -19.34 -3.38 -11.45
C ASP A 187 -18.67 -3.69 -12.81
N ALA A 188 -17.36 -3.96 -12.82
CA ALA A 188 -16.53 -4.22 -14.00
C ALA A 188 -16.65 -3.14 -15.10
N GLY A 189 -17.07 -1.92 -14.74
CA GLY A 189 -17.29 -0.83 -15.69
C GLY A 189 -18.61 -0.91 -16.46
N GLU A 190 -19.50 -1.86 -16.16
CA GLU A 190 -20.75 -2.05 -16.90
C GLU A 190 -21.66 -0.81 -16.75
N GLY A 191 -21.97 -0.16 -17.87
CA GLY A 191 -22.92 0.96 -17.93
C GLY A 191 -22.39 2.32 -17.46
N GLY A 192 -21.10 2.46 -17.16
CA GLY A 192 -20.49 3.71 -16.69
C GLY A 192 -19.50 4.34 -17.66
N GLU A 193 -19.38 5.67 -17.61
CA GLU A 193 -18.28 6.39 -18.25
C GLU A 193 -16.95 6.10 -17.50
N GLY A 194 -15.83 5.99 -18.21
CA GLY A 194 -14.51 5.84 -17.60
C GLY A 194 -14.01 4.41 -17.36
N GLY A 195 -14.71 3.38 -17.84
CA GLY A 195 -14.22 1.98 -17.81
C GLY A 195 -13.92 1.46 -16.40
N ALA A 196 -12.85 0.67 -16.27
CA ALA A 196 -12.41 0.07 -15.00
C ALA A 196 -12.12 1.13 -13.92
N THR A 197 -11.45 2.22 -14.27
CA THR A 197 -11.20 3.33 -13.32
C THR A 197 -12.51 3.93 -12.82
N GLY A 198 -13.50 4.10 -13.70
CA GLY A 198 -14.83 4.58 -13.32
C GLY A 198 -15.56 3.63 -12.34
N ALA A 199 -15.40 2.32 -12.53
CA ALA A 199 -15.96 1.29 -11.63
C ALA A 199 -15.43 1.45 -10.20
N VAL A 200 -14.10 1.59 -10.07
CA VAL A 200 -13.47 1.76 -8.76
C VAL A 200 -13.86 3.08 -8.09
N VAL A 201 -13.97 4.18 -8.86
CA VAL A 201 -14.47 5.45 -8.32
C VAL A 201 -15.87 5.29 -7.72
N ARG A 202 -16.79 4.59 -8.41
CA ARG A 202 -18.14 4.34 -7.89
C ARG A 202 -18.11 3.49 -6.62
N VAL A 203 -17.21 2.51 -6.50
CA VAL A 203 -17.02 1.76 -5.26
C VAL A 203 -16.57 2.66 -4.12
N LEU A 204 -15.57 3.52 -4.35
CA LEU A 204 -15.06 4.45 -3.33
C LEU A 204 -16.13 5.45 -2.87
N GLU A 205 -16.95 5.96 -3.81
CA GLU A 205 -18.06 6.84 -3.52
C GLU A 205 -19.15 6.14 -2.71
N ARG A 206 -19.55 4.93 -3.11
CA ARG A 206 -20.52 4.11 -2.37
C ARG A 206 -20.06 3.86 -0.93
N LEU A 207 -18.82 3.43 -0.73
CA LEU A 207 -18.24 3.26 0.62
C LEU A 207 -18.29 4.56 1.43
N SER A 208 -17.98 5.70 0.79
CA SER A 208 -18.05 7.01 1.45
C SER A 208 -19.46 7.38 1.88
N ASP A 209 -20.44 7.11 1.02
CA ASP A 209 -21.85 7.43 1.22
C ASP A 209 -22.51 6.50 2.26
N ASP A 210 -22.09 5.23 2.31
CA ASP A 210 -22.47 4.23 3.32
C ASP A 210 -21.87 4.54 4.72
N GLY A 211 -20.94 5.51 4.78
CA GLY A 211 -20.30 5.93 6.02
C GLY A 211 -19.18 4.98 6.47
N ASP A 212 -18.66 4.15 5.56
CA ASP A 212 -17.46 3.37 5.82
C ASP A 212 -16.28 4.29 6.10
N THR A 213 -15.47 3.87 7.07
CA THR A 213 -14.26 4.62 7.44
C THR A 213 -13.04 3.74 7.30
N PHE A 214 -11.99 4.34 6.73
CA PHE A 214 -10.67 3.74 6.58
C PHE A 214 -9.62 4.69 7.15
N ASP A 215 -8.57 4.12 7.75
CA ASP A 215 -7.37 4.88 8.08
C ASP A 215 -6.51 5.05 6.82
N ALA A 216 -6.52 4.09 5.89
CA ALA A 216 -5.70 4.14 4.71
C ALA A 216 -6.35 3.59 3.44
N VAL A 217 -5.88 4.08 2.29
CA VAL A 217 -6.07 3.46 0.98
C VAL A 217 -4.70 3.19 0.36
N LEU A 218 -4.49 1.95 -0.09
CA LEU A 218 -3.37 1.57 -0.94
C LEU A 218 -3.88 1.37 -2.36
N ASP A 219 -3.43 2.26 -3.25
CA ASP A 219 -3.85 2.34 -4.64
C ASP A 219 -2.80 1.71 -5.58
N THR A 220 -3.25 0.78 -6.41
CA THR A 220 -2.44 0.11 -7.45
C THR A 220 -2.93 0.44 -8.87
N ILE A 221 -3.92 1.32 -9.00
CA ILE A 221 -4.58 1.66 -10.27
C ILE A 221 -4.09 3.03 -10.75
N GLY A 222 -3.99 3.99 -9.82
CA GLY A 222 -3.63 5.36 -10.14
C GLY A 222 -4.76 6.17 -10.74
N GLY A 223 -4.41 7.37 -11.17
CA GLY A 223 -5.36 8.32 -11.72
C GLY A 223 -5.83 9.34 -10.70
N ARG A 224 -5.94 10.59 -11.17
CA ARG A 224 -6.43 11.70 -10.35
C ARG A 224 -7.81 11.44 -9.74
N ALA A 225 -8.71 10.80 -10.48
CA ALA A 225 -10.06 10.49 -10.02
C ALA A 225 -10.07 9.53 -8.81
N ILE A 226 -9.18 8.52 -8.82
CA ILE A 226 -9.03 7.58 -7.71
C ILE A 226 -8.53 8.30 -6.46
N TRP A 227 -7.56 9.21 -6.60
CA TRP A 227 -7.10 10.05 -5.48
C TRP A 227 -8.24 10.90 -4.91
N GLU A 228 -8.99 11.62 -5.75
CA GLU A 228 -10.05 12.52 -5.28
C GLU A 228 -11.19 11.76 -4.57
N ALA A 229 -11.59 10.60 -5.11
CA ALA A 229 -12.58 9.72 -4.48
C ALA A 229 -12.07 9.13 -3.15
N SER A 230 -10.81 8.69 -3.12
CA SER A 230 -10.19 8.16 -1.90
C SER A 230 -10.01 9.25 -0.84
N GLU A 231 -9.67 10.47 -1.24
CA GLU A 231 -9.57 11.61 -0.33
C GLU A 231 -10.93 11.91 0.32
N LYS A 232 -12.02 11.86 -0.44
CA LYS A 232 -13.39 11.99 0.09
C LYS A 232 -13.69 10.87 1.11
N LEU A 233 -13.39 9.62 0.77
CA LEU A 233 -13.57 8.47 1.65
C LEU A 233 -12.77 8.61 2.97
N LEU A 234 -11.48 8.94 2.88
CA LEU A 234 -10.56 9.03 4.02
C LEU A 234 -10.83 10.21 4.94
N ARG A 235 -11.42 11.30 4.43
CA ARG A 235 -11.89 12.41 5.28
C ARG A 235 -13.10 12.03 6.12
N GLY A 236 -13.78 10.94 5.74
CA GLY A 236 -15.06 10.50 6.28
C GLY A 236 -16.19 11.41 5.84
N SER A 237 -17.37 10.84 5.59
CA SER A 237 -18.59 11.63 5.51
C SER A 237 -18.80 12.27 6.88
N SER A 238 -18.76 13.61 6.93
CA SER A 238 -19.23 14.34 8.11
C SER A 238 -20.64 13.81 8.39
N PRO A 239 -20.93 13.25 9.58
CA PRO A 239 -22.22 12.63 9.84
C PRO A 239 -23.28 13.65 9.46
N VAL A 240 -24.04 13.34 8.41
CA VAL A 240 -25.15 14.18 7.97
C VAL A 240 -26.05 14.27 9.19
N SER A 241 -26.15 15.47 9.77
CA SER A 241 -27.03 15.71 10.89
C SER A 241 -28.38 15.11 10.51
N PRO A 242 -28.96 14.20 11.33
CA PRO A 242 -30.22 13.56 10.97
C PRO A 242 -31.23 14.66 10.60
N PRO A 243 -32.04 14.46 9.54
CA PRO A 243 -32.96 15.48 9.06
C PRO A 243 -33.75 15.99 10.26
N ALA A 244 -33.64 17.29 10.53
CA ALA A 244 -34.24 17.93 11.69
C ALA A 244 -35.75 17.70 11.64
N THR A 245 -36.23 16.68 12.35
CA THR A 245 -37.67 16.44 12.48
C THR A 245 -38.27 17.67 13.17
N PRO A 246 -39.19 18.41 12.53
CA PRO A 246 -39.78 19.60 13.11
C PRO A 246 -40.84 19.17 14.13
N SER A 247 -40.45 18.78 15.34
CA SER A 247 -41.43 18.62 16.41
C SER A 247 -40.87 18.88 17.81
N SER A 248 -41.47 19.90 18.43
CA SER A 248 -41.63 20.08 19.88
C SER A 248 -40.37 20.30 20.74
N LEU A 249 -40.08 21.58 21.01
CA LEU A 249 -39.94 22.21 22.34
C LEU A 249 -39.42 21.39 23.55
N ARG A 250 -38.57 20.39 23.37
CA ARG A 250 -37.83 19.78 24.48
C ARG A 250 -36.48 20.48 24.61
N ARG A 251 -36.34 21.25 25.69
CA ARG A 251 -35.05 21.69 26.27
C ARG A 251 -34.20 20.44 26.50
N SER A 252 -33.46 20.00 25.48
CA SER A 252 -32.59 18.83 25.54
C SER A 252 -31.21 19.29 25.95
N LEU A 253 -30.73 18.68 27.04
CA LEU A 253 -29.35 18.75 27.49
C LEU A 253 -28.48 18.35 26.30
N SER A 254 -27.69 19.31 25.80
CA SER A 254 -26.75 19.11 24.72
C SER A 254 -25.70 18.10 25.15
N VAL A 255 -25.98 16.82 24.89
CA VAL A 255 -24.98 15.76 24.93
C VAL A 255 -23.99 16.13 23.83
N ARG A 256 -22.97 16.90 24.21
CA ARG A 256 -21.81 17.20 23.38
C ARG A 256 -21.23 15.85 23.00
N LYS A 257 -21.59 15.34 21.82
CA LYS A 257 -20.97 14.18 21.19
C LYS A 257 -19.49 14.49 21.19
N ARG A 258 -18.74 13.85 22.10
CA ARG A 258 -17.31 14.13 22.28
C ARG A 258 -16.66 13.85 20.93
N ARG A 259 -16.34 14.92 20.19
CA ARG A 259 -15.52 14.86 18.98
C ARG A 259 -14.27 14.09 19.37
N GLY A 260 -14.09 12.92 18.75
CA GLY A 260 -12.88 12.15 18.92
C GLY A 260 -11.66 12.98 18.49
N PRO A 261 -10.45 12.57 18.88
CA PRO A 261 -9.25 13.20 18.36
C PRO A 261 -9.25 13.18 16.82
N PRO A 262 -8.69 14.22 16.18
CA PRO A 262 -8.61 14.28 14.72
C PRO A 262 -7.93 13.01 14.21
N ARG A 263 -8.59 12.31 13.27
CA ARG A 263 -8.05 11.11 12.65
C ARG A 263 -7.08 11.52 11.55
N PHE A 264 -5.89 10.93 11.60
CA PHE A 264 -4.93 10.98 10.49
C PHE A 264 -5.25 9.82 9.55
N ALA A 265 -5.32 10.12 8.25
CA ALA A 265 -5.54 9.13 7.21
C ALA A 265 -4.43 9.21 6.15
N GLN A 266 -4.19 8.13 5.41
CA GLN A 266 -3.12 8.06 4.42
C GLN A 266 -3.58 7.44 3.11
N PHE A 267 -3.24 8.08 2.00
CA PHE A 267 -3.33 7.52 0.66
C PHE A 267 -1.94 7.22 0.14
N THR A 268 -1.71 6.00 -0.31
CA THR A 268 -0.45 5.58 -0.92
C THR A 268 -0.75 5.00 -2.29
N THR A 269 -0.15 5.53 -3.34
CA THR A 269 -0.32 5.03 -4.71
C THR A 269 0.99 4.49 -5.27
N LEU A 270 0.91 3.47 -6.12
CA LEU A 270 2.03 2.92 -6.89
C LEU A 270 2.13 3.49 -8.31
N VAL A 271 1.07 4.09 -8.81
CA VAL A 271 0.96 4.49 -10.23
C VAL A 271 1.01 6.01 -10.38
N GLY A 272 0.48 6.76 -9.41
CA GLY A 272 0.43 8.21 -9.47
C GLY A 272 -0.78 8.72 -10.27
N ASP A 273 -0.68 9.93 -10.83
CA ASP A 273 -1.83 10.64 -11.42
C ASP A 273 -2.20 10.24 -12.83
N THR A 274 -1.21 9.74 -13.57
CA THR A 274 -1.22 9.67 -15.03
C THR A 274 -0.95 8.21 -15.41
N PRO A 275 -1.90 7.28 -15.14
CA PRO A 275 -1.68 5.83 -15.27
C PRO A 275 -1.31 5.40 -16.69
N GLU A 276 -1.69 6.18 -17.69
CA GLU A 276 -1.32 5.99 -19.10
C GLU A 276 0.17 6.24 -19.40
N LYS A 277 0.93 6.80 -18.45
CA LYS A 277 2.37 7.05 -18.59
C LYS A 277 3.17 6.09 -17.69
N PRO A 278 3.80 5.04 -18.26
CA PRO A 278 4.56 4.07 -17.47
C PRO A 278 5.81 4.69 -16.83
N VAL A 279 6.37 5.74 -17.43
CA VAL A 279 7.51 6.49 -16.89
C VAL A 279 7.03 7.85 -16.40
N PRO A 280 7.10 8.10 -15.08
CA PRO A 280 6.86 9.41 -14.49
C PRO A 280 7.69 10.53 -15.12
N THR A 281 7.08 11.69 -15.33
CA THR A 281 7.80 12.91 -15.64
C THR A 281 8.20 13.65 -14.36
N ALA A 282 9.20 14.54 -14.44
CA ALA A 282 9.54 15.43 -13.32
C ALA A 282 8.33 16.25 -12.82
N GLY A 283 7.43 16.63 -13.75
CA GLY A 283 6.18 17.31 -13.41
C GLY A 283 5.22 16.44 -12.59
N ASP A 284 5.20 15.13 -12.81
CA ASP A 284 4.40 14.19 -12.01
C ASP A 284 4.91 14.13 -10.57
N HIS A 285 6.23 14.01 -10.38
CA HIS A 285 6.83 14.03 -9.04
C HIS A 285 6.59 15.35 -8.31
N TYR A 286 6.67 16.48 -9.04
CA TYR A 286 6.35 17.79 -8.47
C TYR A 286 4.89 17.86 -7.99
N ARG A 287 3.93 17.41 -8.81
CA ARG A 287 2.51 17.36 -8.43
C ARG A 287 2.26 16.46 -7.23
N ALA A 288 2.89 15.29 -7.19
CA ALA A 288 2.86 14.39 -6.04
C ALA A 288 3.40 15.06 -4.76
N GLY A 289 4.52 15.78 -4.86
CA GLY A 289 5.10 16.56 -3.76
C GLY A 289 4.16 17.66 -3.26
N MET A 290 3.51 18.39 -4.16
CA MET A 290 2.51 19.41 -3.81
C MET A 290 1.32 18.82 -3.05
N ARG A 291 0.85 17.61 -3.40
CA ARG A 291 -0.22 16.91 -2.65
C ARG A 291 0.22 16.52 -1.25
N ALA A 292 1.43 15.98 -1.11
CA ALA A 292 1.99 15.64 0.19
C ALA A 292 2.10 16.87 1.11
N MET A 293 2.34 18.06 0.55
CA MET A 293 2.41 19.32 1.30
C MET A 293 1.05 19.96 1.57
N ARG A 294 0.04 19.78 0.71
CA ARG A 294 -1.29 20.41 0.86
C ARG A 294 -1.98 20.08 2.19
N GLY A 295 -1.64 18.95 2.80
CA GLY A 295 -2.11 18.59 4.15
C GLY A 295 -1.47 19.38 5.32
N ARG A 296 -0.37 20.12 5.08
CA ARG A 296 0.39 20.83 6.13
C ARG A 296 0.06 22.32 6.22
N GLU A 297 -0.22 22.98 5.10
CA GLU A 297 -0.24 24.46 5.01
C GLU A 297 -1.62 25.12 5.10
N SER A 298 -2.72 24.35 5.10
CA SER A 298 -4.03 24.93 5.44
C SER A 298 -4.07 25.22 6.95
N GLY A 299 -3.45 26.34 7.35
CA GLY A 299 -3.58 27.00 8.65
C GLY A 299 -4.97 27.58 8.89
N ASP A 300 -5.98 27.10 8.16
CA ASP A 300 -7.35 27.44 8.42
C ASP A 300 -7.75 26.76 9.74
N SER A 301 -7.81 27.58 10.78
CA SER A 301 -8.27 27.26 12.13
C SER A 301 -9.73 26.77 12.19
N SER A 302 -10.36 26.56 11.03
CA SER A 302 -11.56 25.74 10.81
C SER A 302 -11.28 24.27 11.17
N GLY A 303 -11.11 24.07 12.47
CA GLY A 303 -10.81 22.79 13.09
C GLY A 303 -11.87 21.74 12.76
N ASP A 304 -11.38 20.54 12.45
CA ASP A 304 -12.02 19.23 12.58
C ASP A 304 -12.04 18.38 11.30
N ARG A 305 -11.61 18.88 10.14
CA ARG A 305 -11.48 17.98 8.97
C ARG A 305 -10.25 17.09 9.11
N ALA A 306 -10.48 15.77 9.03
CA ALA A 306 -9.42 14.77 9.00
C ALA A 306 -8.41 15.09 7.89
N ARG A 307 -7.11 15.02 8.23
CA ARG A 307 -6.02 15.26 7.28
C ARG A 307 -5.69 13.96 6.57
N VAL A 308 -5.61 14.01 5.25
CA VAL A 308 -5.21 12.88 4.41
C VAL A 308 -3.78 13.13 3.94
N GLY A 309 -2.85 12.30 4.38
CA GLY A 309 -1.50 12.24 3.83
C GLY A 309 -1.51 11.61 2.44
N TYR A 310 -0.56 12.01 1.60
CA TYR A 310 -0.37 11.48 0.25
C TYR A 310 1.05 10.98 0.09
N ALA A 311 1.23 9.80 -0.48
CA ALA A 311 2.53 9.27 -0.86
C ALA A 311 2.44 8.56 -2.21
N TRP A 312 3.38 8.83 -3.09
CA TRP A 312 3.59 8.06 -4.31
C TRP A 312 4.86 7.23 -4.15
N VAL A 313 4.70 5.93 -4.26
CA VAL A 313 5.81 4.97 -4.24
C VAL A 313 6.07 4.56 -5.68
N ASP A 314 7.09 5.17 -6.26
CA ASP A 314 7.53 4.83 -7.61
C ASP A 314 8.25 3.47 -7.58
N PRO A 315 7.72 2.44 -8.28
CA PRO A 315 8.34 1.13 -8.33
C PRO A 315 9.69 1.13 -9.06
N VAL A 316 9.92 2.07 -9.98
CA VAL A 316 11.16 2.13 -10.78
C VAL A 316 12.25 3.01 -10.16
N SER A 317 11.93 3.75 -9.10
CA SER A 317 12.92 4.57 -8.40
C SER A 317 13.93 3.70 -7.64
N ASP A 318 15.23 4.02 -7.73
CA ASP A 318 16.30 3.29 -7.03
C ASP A 318 16.16 3.37 -5.51
N VAL A 319 15.71 4.51 -5.03
CA VAL A 319 15.59 4.83 -3.61
C VAL A 319 14.16 5.27 -3.34
N ASP A 320 13.55 4.74 -2.29
CA ASP A 320 12.23 5.19 -1.86
C ASP A 320 12.30 6.35 -0.86
N TRP A 321 11.14 6.85 -0.44
CA TRP A 321 11.06 7.98 0.50
C TRP A 321 11.77 7.70 1.84
N ALA A 322 11.97 6.43 2.22
CA ALA A 322 12.70 6.04 3.43
C ALA A 322 14.22 6.01 3.22
N SER A 323 14.71 6.48 2.07
CA SER A 323 16.12 6.41 1.67
C SER A 323 16.65 4.99 1.53
N ALA A 324 15.77 3.99 1.40
CA ALA A 324 16.17 2.60 1.25
C ALA A 324 16.13 2.18 -0.22
N GLY A 325 17.14 1.40 -0.61
CA GLY A 325 17.36 1.00 -1.98
C GLY A 325 16.39 -0.09 -2.44
N VAL A 326 16.45 -0.44 -3.73
CA VAL A 326 15.77 -1.63 -4.28
C VAL A 326 16.24 -2.90 -3.56
N GLY A 327 17.55 -3.00 -3.24
CA GLY A 327 18.12 -4.15 -2.53
C GLY A 327 17.45 -4.41 -1.17
N ASP A 328 17.22 -3.35 -0.38
CA ASP A 328 16.55 -3.47 0.92
C ASP A 328 15.09 -3.92 0.77
N ALA A 329 14.41 -3.46 -0.28
CA ALA A 329 13.04 -3.86 -0.57
C ALA A 329 12.95 -5.32 -1.04
N ILE A 330 13.90 -5.78 -1.84
CA ILE A 330 14.02 -7.20 -2.25
C ILE A 330 14.27 -8.08 -1.02
N GLU A 331 15.23 -7.70 -0.16
CA GLU A 331 15.50 -8.43 1.07
C GLU A 331 14.26 -8.48 1.96
N GLY A 332 13.58 -7.36 2.16
CA GLY A 332 12.34 -7.27 2.92
C GLY A 332 11.23 -8.17 2.38
N ALA A 333 11.01 -8.16 1.06
CA ALA A 333 10.05 -9.02 0.40
C ALA A 333 10.41 -10.51 0.52
N LEU A 334 11.69 -10.86 0.37
CA LEU A 334 12.18 -12.24 0.53
C LEU A 334 12.04 -12.73 1.97
N VAL A 335 12.34 -11.88 2.96
CA VAL A 335 12.15 -12.20 4.37
C VAL A 335 10.66 -12.42 4.67
N ALA A 336 9.78 -11.54 4.19
CA ALA A 336 8.34 -11.72 4.33
C ALA A 336 7.88 -13.03 3.69
N ALA A 337 8.42 -13.37 2.51
CA ALA A 337 8.07 -14.60 1.85
C ALA A 337 8.57 -15.84 2.62
N VAL A 338 9.87 -15.95 2.86
CA VAL A 338 10.47 -17.16 3.45
C VAL A 338 10.10 -17.32 4.93
N ARG A 339 10.03 -16.24 5.70
CA ARG A 339 9.84 -16.30 7.16
C ARG A 339 8.42 -16.01 7.61
N GLU A 340 7.72 -15.12 6.93
CA GLU A 340 6.35 -14.76 7.31
C GLU A 340 5.31 -15.56 6.51
N GLY A 341 5.70 -16.26 5.45
CA GLY A 341 4.75 -17.05 4.66
C GLY A 341 3.90 -16.19 3.71
N VAL A 342 4.34 -14.97 3.41
CA VAL A 342 3.71 -14.13 2.36
C VAL A 342 4.07 -14.71 0.99
N ARG A 343 3.11 -14.78 0.06
CA ARG A 343 3.33 -15.41 -1.25
C ARG A 343 2.89 -14.50 -2.38
N PRO A 344 3.72 -14.29 -3.43
CA PRO A 344 3.22 -13.80 -4.70
C PRO A 344 2.07 -14.70 -5.15
N TRP A 345 0.96 -14.10 -5.55
CA TRP A 345 -0.14 -14.88 -6.08
C TRP A 345 0.19 -15.30 -7.52
N VAL A 346 0.17 -16.60 -7.76
CA VAL A 346 0.25 -17.23 -9.08
C VAL A 346 -1.02 -18.03 -9.21
N SER A 347 -1.86 -17.75 -10.22
CA SER A 347 -3.05 -18.58 -10.44
C SER A 347 -2.62 -20.03 -10.64
N GLY A 348 -3.14 -20.93 -9.80
CA GLY A 348 -2.87 -22.36 -9.93
C GLY A 348 -3.58 -22.96 -11.16
N GLN A 349 -3.17 -24.16 -11.56
CA GLN A 349 -3.87 -24.94 -12.59
C GLN A 349 -5.30 -25.33 -12.17
N ASP A 350 -5.59 -25.31 -10.86
CA ASP A 350 -6.87 -25.73 -10.30
C ASP A 350 -7.98 -24.66 -10.38
N GLU A 351 -7.64 -23.38 -10.63
CA GLU A 351 -8.63 -22.30 -10.77
C GLU A 351 -9.12 -22.15 -12.23
N GLY A 352 -9.54 -23.25 -12.86
CA GLY A 352 -10.13 -23.25 -14.21
C GLY A 352 -9.15 -22.86 -15.34
N GLU A 353 -9.23 -23.56 -16.47
CA GLU A 353 -8.28 -23.40 -17.59
C GLU A 353 -8.25 -22.00 -18.25
N ARG A 354 -9.21 -21.10 -17.96
CA ARG A 354 -9.41 -19.87 -18.73
C ARG A 354 -8.34 -18.78 -18.52
N ALA A 355 -7.54 -18.82 -17.46
CA ALA A 355 -6.50 -17.82 -17.24
C ALA A 355 -5.25 -18.42 -16.60
N ALA A 356 -4.64 -19.43 -17.22
CA ALA A 356 -3.33 -19.89 -16.80
C ALA A 356 -2.31 -18.74 -16.87
N ARG A 357 -1.96 -18.15 -15.73
CA ARG A 357 -0.94 -17.08 -15.62
C ARG A 357 0.49 -17.60 -15.68
N VAL A 358 0.66 -18.89 -15.88
CA VAL A 358 1.94 -19.51 -16.14
C VAL A 358 1.89 -20.03 -17.56
N VAL A 359 2.55 -19.33 -18.47
CA VAL A 359 2.56 -19.66 -19.90
C VAL A 359 3.95 -20.09 -20.34
N THR A 360 4.02 -20.90 -21.39
CA THR A 360 5.30 -21.17 -22.05
C THR A 360 5.70 -19.97 -22.90
N PHE A 361 6.98 -19.88 -23.25
CA PHE A 361 7.51 -18.80 -24.09
C PHE A 361 6.77 -18.67 -25.42
N GLU A 362 6.40 -19.80 -26.04
CA GLU A 362 5.69 -19.84 -27.32
C GLU A 362 4.28 -19.26 -27.21
N ARG A 363 3.66 -19.34 -26.02
CA ARG A 363 2.33 -18.80 -25.73
C ARG A 363 2.37 -17.39 -25.12
N ALA A 364 3.56 -16.86 -24.84
CA ALA A 364 3.69 -15.52 -24.28
C ALA A 364 3.05 -14.42 -25.15
N PRO A 365 3.12 -14.46 -26.50
CA PRO A 365 2.44 -13.46 -27.33
C PRO A 365 0.93 -13.43 -27.14
N ASP A 366 0.29 -14.59 -26.88
CA ASP A 366 -1.17 -14.69 -26.70
C ASP A 366 -1.66 -13.87 -25.50
N VAL A 367 -0.79 -13.66 -24.51
CA VAL A 367 -1.08 -12.92 -23.28
C VAL A 367 -1.23 -11.42 -23.54
N PHE A 368 -0.66 -10.91 -24.63
CA PHE A 368 -0.71 -9.49 -25.00
C PHE A 368 -1.77 -9.17 -26.07
N VAL A 369 -2.58 -10.16 -26.48
CA VAL A 369 -3.66 -9.95 -27.44
C VAL A 369 -4.81 -9.23 -26.74
N ASP A 370 -5.36 -8.18 -27.37
CA ASP A 370 -6.51 -7.43 -26.86
C ASP A 370 -7.69 -8.38 -26.55
N GLY A 371 -8.30 -8.19 -25.38
CA GLY A 371 -9.36 -9.08 -24.87
C GLY A 371 -8.84 -10.32 -24.15
N ASN A 372 -7.52 -10.49 -24.00
CA ASN A 372 -6.96 -11.43 -23.05
C ASN A 372 -6.95 -10.80 -21.65
N GLU A 373 -7.87 -11.26 -20.81
CA GLU A 373 -8.11 -10.73 -19.45
C GLU A 373 -6.96 -11.01 -18.47
N VAL A 374 -5.93 -11.76 -18.87
CA VAL A 374 -4.82 -12.18 -18.00
C VAL A 374 -3.98 -11.01 -17.48
N LEU A 375 -3.73 -10.00 -18.32
CA LEU A 375 -2.97 -8.80 -17.94
C LEU A 375 -3.84 -7.58 -17.69
N GLU A 376 -5.15 -7.71 -17.90
CA GLU A 376 -6.06 -6.61 -17.62
C GLU A 376 -5.98 -6.23 -16.13
N GLU A 377 -6.16 -4.94 -15.87
CA GLU A 377 -6.28 -4.39 -14.51
C GLU A 377 -5.06 -4.63 -13.60
N GLY A 378 -3.86 -4.80 -14.20
CA GLY A 378 -2.62 -4.98 -13.45
C GLY A 378 -2.33 -6.43 -13.06
N GLY A 379 -2.95 -7.38 -13.76
CA GLY A 379 -2.64 -8.80 -13.66
C GLY A 379 -1.17 -9.11 -13.93
N THR A 380 -0.71 -10.24 -13.40
CA THR A 380 0.67 -10.72 -13.57
C THR A 380 0.71 -12.07 -14.27
N VAL A 381 1.73 -12.26 -15.10
CA VAL A 381 2.00 -13.51 -15.81
C VAL A 381 3.45 -13.93 -15.59
N VAL A 382 3.69 -15.24 -15.52
CA VAL A 382 5.00 -15.86 -15.52
C VAL A 382 5.19 -16.58 -16.86
N VAL A 383 6.23 -16.18 -17.59
CA VAL A 383 6.62 -16.80 -18.85
C VAL A 383 7.77 -17.78 -18.62
N LYS A 384 7.58 -19.05 -18.96
CA LYS A 384 8.62 -20.08 -18.88
C LYS A 384 9.45 -20.09 -20.16
N VAL A 385 10.69 -19.62 -20.07
CA VAL A 385 11.62 -19.46 -21.22
C VAL A 385 12.31 -20.76 -21.61
N VAL A 386 12.45 -21.72 -20.69
CA VAL A 386 13.04 -23.03 -20.97
C VAL A 386 12.23 -24.10 -20.25
N GLY A 387 11.72 -25.07 -21.01
CA GLY A 387 11.16 -26.34 -20.54
C GLY A 387 12.06 -27.48 -20.99
#